data_AF-A0A409V6W3-F1
#
_entry.id   AF-A0A409V6W3-F1
#
_cell.length_a   1.000
_cell.length_b   1.000
_cell.length_c   1.000
_cell.angle_alpha   90.00
_cell.angle_beta   90.00
_cell.angle_gamma   90.00
#
_symmetry.space_group_name_H-M   'P 1'
#
loop_
_entity.id
_entity.type
_entity.pdbx_description
1 polymer ?
#
loop_
_entity_poly.entity_id
_entity_poly.type
_entity_poly.pdbx_seq_one_letter_code
_entity_poly.pdbx_strand_id
1 'polypeptide(L)'
;MSTRSLAVHYGKKAKKLEYRHKKIVDDFHRSRWREGDWTDDSDQMILIMRSLVDCGGKVDPVDFAKKFKTWIKSGFSEVGDLSGLGIGLTTMNVTSRPDFLIDPHEVARYVWDEQDRNIASNGAVMRTSIVGIHMFWSLDDVTKNARDFAKTTHHDPRCQASTVAVSVAIATMLQGKHMDKHGKFIVKDIIQDAYEYASTCLETDTEKKDLMFYLTCDDIEDLKLDEAKKIGYIYKSMGTGFWALKQDDFRKTITKIVMQ
;
A
#
# COMPACT_ATOMS: atom_id res chain seq x y z
N MET A 1 5.74 -14.31 12.55
CA MET A 1 6.25 -14.82 13.85
C MET A 1 5.27 -15.85 14.37
N SER A 2 5.70 -16.92 15.03
CA SER A 2 4.74 -17.79 15.72
C SER A 2 4.11 -17.03 16.90
N THR A 3 2.86 -17.34 17.25
CA THR A 3 2.18 -16.81 18.45
C THR A 3 3.03 -16.95 19.73
N ARG A 4 3.88 -17.99 19.78
CA ARG A 4 4.85 -18.24 20.86
C ARG A 4 5.97 -17.19 20.91
N SER A 5 6.44 -16.71 19.77
CA SER A 5 7.47 -15.65 19.65
C SER A 5 6.95 -14.28 20.10
N LEU A 6 5.69 -13.96 19.78
CA LEU A 6 5.03 -12.72 20.17
C LEU A 6 4.87 -12.61 21.69
N ALA A 7 4.43 -13.69 22.34
CA ALA A 7 4.27 -13.71 23.79
C ALA A 7 5.59 -13.58 24.55
N VAL A 8 6.69 -14.12 23.99
CA VAL A 8 8.03 -14.04 24.60
C VAL A 8 8.61 -12.62 24.53
N HIS A 9 8.39 -11.90 23.43
CA HIS A 9 8.99 -10.57 23.22
C HIS A 9 8.10 -9.41 23.66
N TYR A 10 6.79 -9.55 23.50
CA TYR A 10 5.82 -8.48 23.78
C TYR A 10 4.93 -8.77 25.01
N GLY A 11 5.08 -9.94 25.64
CA GLY A 11 4.29 -10.32 26.81
C GLY A 11 2.82 -10.59 26.46
N LYS A 12 1.89 -10.21 27.35
CA LYS A 12 0.45 -10.28 27.07
C LYS A 12 0.07 -9.25 26.01
N LYS A 13 -0.87 -9.60 25.10
CA LYS A 13 -1.44 -8.70 24.07
C LYS A 13 -1.75 -7.33 24.69
N ALA A 14 -1.02 -6.30 24.26
CA ALA A 14 -1.14 -5.00 24.88
C ALA A 14 -2.52 -4.40 24.59
N LYS A 15 -3.19 -3.89 25.63
CA LYS A 15 -4.51 -3.21 25.46
C LYS A 15 -4.41 -1.90 24.68
N LYS A 16 -3.21 -1.32 24.61
CA LYS A 16 -2.89 -0.06 23.92
C LYS A 16 -1.46 -0.12 23.39
N LEU A 17 -1.24 0.27 22.14
CA LEU A 17 0.11 0.55 21.64
C LEU A 17 0.67 1.81 22.31
N GLU A 18 1.92 1.77 22.76
CA GLU A 18 2.65 2.88 23.39
C GLU A 18 4.03 2.94 22.77
N TYR A 19 4.73 4.06 22.92
CA TYR A 19 6.07 4.23 22.32
C TYR A 19 7.02 3.11 22.72
N ARG A 20 6.99 2.65 23.99
CA ARG A 20 7.77 1.50 24.46
C ARG A 20 7.54 0.19 23.68
N HIS A 21 6.39 0.04 23.01
CA HIS A 21 6.11 -1.12 22.16
C HIS A 21 6.74 -0.99 20.76
N LYS A 22 7.28 0.18 20.41
CA LYS A 22 8.17 0.40 19.26
C LYS A 22 9.61 -0.04 19.54
N LYS A 23 9.95 -0.41 20.78
CA LYS A 23 11.28 -0.96 21.11
C LYS A 23 11.60 -2.08 20.14
N ILE A 24 12.65 -1.86 19.36
CA ILE A 24 13.06 -2.77 18.32
C ILE A 24 13.54 -4.05 19.01
N VAL A 25 12.91 -5.16 18.62
CA VAL A 25 13.44 -6.47 18.93
C VAL A 25 14.65 -6.68 18.04
N ASP A 26 15.74 -7.10 18.65
CA ASP A 26 16.98 -7.39 17.95
C ASP A 26 16.82 -8.67 17.11
N ASP A 27 16.25 -8.50 15.92
CA ASP A 27 16.21 -9.52 14.88
C ASP A 27 16.68 -8.97 13.54
N PHE A 28 16.98 -9.89 12.62
CA PHE A 28 17.52 -9.58 11.30
C PHE A 28 16.66 -8.59 10.49
N HIS A 29 15.34 -8.62 10.66
CA HIS A 29 14.46 -7.75 9.90
C HIS A 29 14.41 -6.36 10.53
N ARG A 30 14.05 -6.25 11.81
CA ARG A 30 13.73 -4.96 12.45
C ARG A 30 14.95 -4.15 12.89
N SER A 31 16.09 -4.79 13.13
CA SER A 31 17.35 -4.12 13.52
C SER A 31 17.91 -3.17 12.45
N ARG A 32 17.32 -3.18 11.24
CA ARG A 32 17.70 -2.30 10.14
C ARG A 32 17.26 -0.83 10.33
N TRP A 33 16.29 -0.57 11.19
CA TRP A 33 15.71 0.76 11.42
C TRP A 33 16.02 1.28 12.83
N ARG A 34 15.84 2.59 13.02
CA ARG A 34 15.90 3.21 14.36
C ARG A 34 14.53 3.18 15.03
N GLU A 35 14.51 3.24 16.36
CA GLU A 35 13.24 3.28 17.09
C GLU A 35 12.47 4.56 16.75
N GLY A 36 11.22 4.39 16.29
CA GLY A 36 10.36 5.50 15.87
C GLY A 36 10.44 5.83 14.39
N ASP A 37 11.36 5.23 13.65
CA ASP A 37 11.54 5.42 12.21
C ASP A 37 10.37 4.84 11.40
N TRP A 38 10.16 5.36 10.19
CA TRP A 38 9.26 4.76 9.22
C TRP A 38 10.03 3.85 8.26
N THR A 39 9.29 3.13 7.41
CA THR A 39 9.84 2.13 6.48
C THR A 39 9.63 2.55 5.03
N ASP A 40 9.88 1.62 4.12
CA ASP A 40 9.80 1.83 2.67
C ASP A 40 8.42 2.26 2.18
N ASP A 41 7.33 1.96 2.90
CA ASP A 41 5.99 2.45 2.61
C ASP A 41 5.95 3.98 2.52
N SER A 42 6.53 4.66 3.52
CA SER A 42 6.55 6.13 3.60
C SER A 42 7.58 6.73 2.68
N ASP A 43 8.76 6.10 2.55
CA ASP A 43 9.77 6.57 1.62
C ASP A 43 9.28 6.54 0.18
N GLN A 44 8.66 5.43 -0.24
CA GLN A 44 8.14 5.32 -1.59
C GLN A 44 6.96 6.26 -1.85
N MET A 45 6.15 6.58 -0.85
CA MET A 45 5.13 7.63 -0.94
C MET A 45 5.78 9.01 -1.17
N ILE A 46 6.87 9.33 -0.47
CA ILE A 46 7.63 10.58 -0.67
C ILE A 46 8.24 10.64 -2.07
N LEU A 47 8.74 9.51 -2.59
CA LEU A 47 9.26 9.44 -3.97
C LEU A 47 8.18 9.73 -5.02
N ILE A 48 6.96 9.21 -4.84
CA ILE A 48 5.82 9.57 -5.70
C ILE A 48 5.56 11.07 -5.64
N MET A 49 5.52 11.64 -4.42
CA MET A 49 5.30 13.08 -4.24
C MET A 49 6.38 13.92 -4.94
N ARG A 50 7.65 13.56 -4.80
CA ARG A 50 8.78 14.24 -5.47
C ARG A 50 8.67 14.15 -6.99
N SER A 51 8.29 12.99 -7.52
CA SER A 51 8.07 12.81 -8.96
C SER A 51 6.95 13.71 -9.48
N LEU A 52 5.81 13.75 -8.78
CA LEU A 52 4.72 14.66 -9.13
C LEU A 52 5.16 16.14 -9.11
N VAL A 53 5.92 16.57 -8.10
CA VAL A 53 6.42 17.94 -8.00
C VAL A 53 7.38 18.27 -9.14
N ASP A 54 8.39 17.44 -9.37
CA ASP A 54 9.43 17.66 -10.38
C ASP A 54 8.85 17.60 -11.81
N CYS A 55 7.79 16.83 -12.03
CA CYS A 55 7.09 16.71 -13.31
C CYS A 55 5.90 17.66 -13.47
N GLY A 56 5.79 18.69 -12.60
CA GLY A 56 4.75 19.73 -12.74
C GLY A 56 3.32 19.22 -12.57
N GLY A 57 3.12 18.24 -11.68
CA GLY A 57 1.85 17.57 -11.42
C GLY A 57 1.51 16.45 -12.41
N LYS A 58 2.38 16.14 -13.37
CA LYS A 58 2.15 15.04 -14.31
C LYS A 58 2.73 13.75 -13.76
N VAL A 59 2.00 12.65 -13.91
CA VAL A 59 2.54 11.31 -13.62
C VAL A 59 3.56 10.94 -14.70
N ASP A 60 4.79 10.66 -14.27
CA ASP A 60 5.87 10.16 -15.10
C ASP A 60 6.47 8.90 -14.44
N PRO A 61 6.08 7.69 -14.91
CA PRO A 61 6.61 6.43 -14.39
C PRO A 61 8.14 6.32 -14.51
N VAL A 62 8.75 6.93 -15.52
CA VAL A 62 10.19 6.88 -15.75
C VAL A 62 10.93 7.80 -14.77
N ASP A 63 10.43 9.00 -14.50
CA ASP A 63 10.98 9.84 -13.43
C ASP A 63 10.87 9.14 -12.08
N PHE A 64 9.69 8.60 -11.73
CA PHE A 64 9.51 7.84 -10.50
C PHE A 64 10.49 6.65 -10.42
N ALA A 65 10.67 5.89 -11.50
CA ALA A 65 11.64 4.78 -11.55
C ALA A 65 13.08 5.24 -11.31
N LYS A 66 13.51 6.39 -11.86
CA LYS A 66 14.83 6.98 -11.60
C LYS A 66 15.02 7.36 -10.14
N LYS A 67 14.02 8.03 -9.54
CA LYS A 67 14.04 8.40 -8.12
C LYS A 67 14.06 7.16 -7.23
N PHE A 68 13.27 6.15 -7.58
CA PHE A 68 13.26 4.84 -6.92
C PHE A 68 14.65 4.19 -6.94
N LYS A 69 15.26 4.07 -8.12
CA LYS A 69 16.58 3.44 -8.27
C LYS A 69 17.68 4.21 -7.54
N THR A 70 17.53 5.53 -7.41
CA THR A 70 18.41 6.37 -6.60
C THR A 70 18.21 6.08 -5.11
N TRP A 71 16.97 6.11 -4.62
CA TRP A 71 16.64 5.79 -3.23
C TRP A 71 17.09 4.38 -2.83
N ILE A 72 16.96 3.36 -3.69
CA ILE A 72 17.48 2.02 -3.38
C ILE A 72 18.98 2.08 -3.02
N LYS A 73 19.76 2.90 -3.73
CA LYS A 73 21.21 3.00 -3.54
C LYS A 73 21.61 3.86 -2.35
N SER A 74 20.89 4.95 -2.09
CA SER A 74 21.34 5.98 -1.14
C SER A 74 20.38 6.25 0.03
N GLY A 75 19.15 5.73 -0.01
CA GLY A 75 18.06 6.19 0.85
C GLY A 75 17.83 7.70 0.72
N PHE A 76 17.23 8.32 1.74
CA PHE A 76 17.22 9.77 1.91
C PHE A 76 18.44 10.23 2.73
N SER A 77 19.54 10.51 2.03
CA SER A 77 20.78 10.97 2.65
C SER A 77 20.62 12.23 3.53
N GLU A 78 19.65 13.08 3.20
CA GLU A 78 19.30 14.30 3.94
C GLU A 78 18.76 14.04 5.35
N VAL A 79 18.26 12.82 5.62
CA VAL A 79 17.83 12.37 6.96
C VAL A 79 18.76 11.27 7.51
N GLY A 80 19.89 11.04 6.86
CA GLY A 80 20.96 10.17 7.34
C GLY A 80 20.86 8.71 6.89
N ASP A 81 20.03 8.40 5.90
CA ASP A 81 19.99 7.07 5.31
C ASP A 81 21.25 6.81 4.47
N LEU A 82 21.61 5.53 4.36
CA LEU A 82 22.72 5.07 3.52
C LEU A 82 22.24 4.27 2.30
N SER A 83 21.02 3.76 2.33
CA SER A 83 20.41 2.93 1.29
C SER A 83 18.91 2.79 1.53
N GLY A 84 18.14 2.46 0.50
CA GLY A 84 16.74 2.08 0.67
C GLY A 84 16.62 0.75 1.43
N LEU A 85 15.84 0.75 2.50
CA LEU A 85 15.58 -0.44 3.31
C LEU A 85 14.18 -1.00 3.01
N GLY A 86 13.81 -2.15 3.59
CA GLY A 86 12.44 -2.71 3.46
C GLY A 86 12.03 -3.30 2.10
N ILE A 87 12.81 -3.10 1.05
CA ILE A 87 12.44 -3.45 -0.34
C ILE A 87 11.99 -4.92 -0.50
N GLY A 88 10.74 -5.11 -0.92
CA GLY A 88 10.17 -6.43 -1.21
C GLY A 88 10.75 -7.10 -2.46
N LEU A 89 10.67 -8.44 -2.52
CA LEU A 89 11.23 -9.26 -3.59
C LEU A 89 10.74 -8.85 -4.99
N THR A 90 9.44 -8.63 -5.18
CA THR A 90 8.86 -8.18 -6.46
C THR A 90 9.50 -6.88 -6.94
N THR A 91 9.65 -5.92 -6.02
CA THR A 91 10.24 -4.62 -6.33
C THR A 91 11.72 -4.77 -6.69
N MET A 92 12.47 -5.61 -5.97
CA MET A 92 13.86 -5.93 -6.31
C MET A 92 13.99 -6.59 -7.69
N ASN A 93 13.13 -7.55 -8.01
CA ASN A 93 13.15 -8.26 -9.30
C ASN A 93 12.89 -7.31 -10.47
N VAL A 94 11.97 -6.35 -10.32
CA VAL A 94 11.68 -5.35 -11.36
C VAL A 94 12.79 -4.32 -11.47
N THR A 95 13.21 -3.70 -10.36
CA THR A 95 14.14 -2.56 -10.36
C THR A 95 15.57 -2.95 -10.75
N SER A 96 15.93 -4.23 -10.61
CA SER A 96 17.22 -4.79 -11.03
C SER A 96 17.35 -5.04 -12.53
N ARG A 97 16.24 -5.03 -13.29
CA ARG A 97 16.30 -5.21 -14.75
C ARG A 97 16.98 -4.01 -15.44
N PRO A 98 17.75 -4.24 -16.53
CA PRO A 98 18.44 -3.17 -17.24
C PRO A 98 17.49 -2.07 -17.76
N ASP A 99 16.37 -2.50 -18.35
CA ASP A 99 15.44 -1.60 -19.05
C ASP A 99 14.43 -0.91 -18.12
N PHE A 100 14.56 -1.11 -16.79
CA PHE A 100 13.65 -0.54 -15.80
C PHE A 100 13.57 1.00 -15.87
N LEU A 101 14.67 1.65 -16.25
CA LEU A 101 14.71 3.10 -16.41
C LEU A 101 14.28 3.59 -17.80
N ILE A 102 13.97 2.67 -18.72
CA ILE A 102 13.51 2.95 -20.08
C ILE A 102 11.99 2.79 -20.13
N ASP A 103 11.50 1.61 -19.75
CA ASP A 103 10.08 1.30 -19.69
C ASP A 103 9.76 0.46 -18.43
N PRO A 104 9.53 1.11 -17.28
CA PRO A 104 9.25 0.40 -16.04
C PRO A 104 7.95 -0.40 -16.08
N HIS A 105 6.96 0.02 -16.89
CA HIS A 105 5.68 -0.70 -16.99
C HIS A 105 5.85 -2.02 -17.71
N GLU A 106 6.57 -2.01 -18.82
CA GLU A 106 6.86 -3.21 -19.59
C GLU A 106 7.77 -4.19 -18.83
N VAL A 107 8.77 -3.66 -18.11
CA VAL A 107 9.61 -4.49 -17.25
C VAL A 107 8.81 -5.14 -16.12
N ALA A 108 7.92 -4.40 -15.47
CA ALA A 108 7.05 -4.97 -14.44
C ALA A 108 6.08 -6.01 -15.02
N ARG A 109 5.60 -5.81 -16.26
CA ARG A 109 4.77 -6.78 -16.99
C ARG A 109 5.54 -8.06 -17.24
N TYR A 110 6.77 -7.96 -17.74
CA TYR A 110 7.63 -9.10 -18.01
C TYR A 110 7.92 -9.92 -16.74
N VAL A 111 8.27 -9.26 -15.63
CA VAL A 111 8.50 -9.94 -14.35
C VAL A 111 7.23 -10.61 -13.83
N TRP A 112 6.06 -10.01 -14.07
CA TRP A 112 4.78 -10.62 -13.72
C TRP A 112 4.49 -11.86 -14.57
N ASP A 113 4.75 -11.81 -15.88
CA ASP A 113 4.61 -12.96 -16.79
C ASP A 113 5.57 -14.11 -16.44
N GLU A 114 6.84 -13.81 -16.11
CA GLU A 114 7.83 -14.81 -15.66
C GLU A 114 7.42 -15.57 -14.38
N GLN A 115 6.45 -15.02 -13.65
CA GLN A 115 5.98 -15.54 -12.37
C GLN A 115 4.54 -16.04 -12.47
N ASP A 116 4.19 -16.55 -13.65
CA ASP A 116 2.89 -17.13 -13.99
C ASP A 116 1.72 -16.20 -13.66
N ARG A 117 1.94 -14.88 -13.75
CA ARG A 117 0.94 -13.84 -13.48
C ARG A 117 0.32 -13.92 -12.08
N ASN A 118 1.06 -14.44 -11.10
CA ASN A 118 0.51 -14.71 -9.78
C ASN A 118 1.20 -13.96 -8.62
N ILE A 119 1.83 -12.83 -8.90
CA ILE A 119 2.48 -12.00 -7.87
C ILE A 119 1.64 -10.77 -7.54
N ALA A 120 0.83 -10.89 -6.48
CA ALA A 120 0.02 -9.81 -5.94
C ALA A 120 0.51 -9.38 -4.55
N SER A 121 1.70 -8.77 -4.50
CA SER A 121 2.29 -8.21 -3.28
C SER A 121 1.85 -6.77 -3.00
N ASN A 122 1.79 -6.40 -1.72
CA ASN A 122 1.31 -5.10 -1.24
C ASN A 122 2.17 -3.87 -1.58
N GLY A 123 3.37 -4.06 -2.16
CA GLY A 123 4.33 -2.99 -2.43
C GLY A 123 3.83 -1.86 -3.34
N ALA A 124 2.78 -2.11 -4.13
CA ALA A 124 2.10 -1.07 -4.88
C ALA A 124 1.14 -0.24 -4.03
N VAL A 125 0.31 -0.86 -3.18
CA VAL A 125 -0.78 -0.17 -2.46
C VAL A 125 -0.28 0.62 -1.24
N MET A 126 0.82 0.19 -0.62
CA MET A 126 1.29 0.79 0.64
C MET A 126 1.76 2.26 0.51
N ARG A 127 2.08 2.69 -0.72
CA ARG A 127 2.66 4.01 -1.02
C ARG A 127 1.68 5.02 -1.63
N THR A 128 0.38 4.71 -1.70
CA THR A 128 -0.55 5.37 -2.64
C THR A 128 -1.41 6.46 -2.04
N SER A 129 -1.29 6.73 -0.74
CA SER A 129 -2.08 7.77 -0.07
C SER A 129 -1.97 9.14 -0.76
N ILE A 130 -0.76 9.51 -1.22
CA ILE A 130 -0.53 10.76 -1.96
C ILE A 130 -1.18 10.76 -3.36
N VAL A 131 -1.38 9.59 -3.96
CA VAL A 131 -2.01 9.46 -5.28
C VAL A 131 -3.51 9.77 -5.20
N GLY A 132 -4.19 9.38 -4.12
CA GLY A 132 -5.59 9.75 -3.88
C GLY A 132 -5.80 11.23 -3.57
N ILE A 133 -4.78 11.91 -3.03
CA ILE A 133 -4.79 13.37 -2.83
C ILE A 133 -4.55 14.11 -4.16
N HIS A 134 -3.67 13.56 -4.98
CA HIS A 134 -3.28 14.16 -6.26
C HIS A 134 -4.45 14.13 -7.26
N MET A 135 -4.89 15.32 -7.69
CA MET A 135 -6.06 15.50 -8.57
C MET A 135 -7.35 14.90 -8.00
N PHE A 136 -7.53 14.94 -6.68
CA PHE A 136 -8.68 14.33 -5.99
C PHE A 136 -10.06 14.77 -6.53
N TRP A 137 -10.15 15.91 -7.24
CA TRP A 137 -11.37 16.40 -7.88
C TRP A 137 -11.82 15.57 -9.10
N SER A 138 -10.98 14.65 -9.62
CA SER A 138 -11.28 13.82 -10.79
C SER A 138 -10.96 12.35 -10.48
N LEU A 139 -11.99 11.53 -10.27
CA LEU A 139 -11.80 10.10 -9.97
C LEU A 139 -11.21 9.33 -11.16
N ASP A 140 -11.45 9.78 -12.39
CA ASP A 140 -10.85 9.20 -13.60
C ASP A 140 -9.33 9.44 -13.62
N ASP A 141 -8.88 10.67 -13.30
CA ASP A 141 -7.46 10.99 -13.22
C ASP A 141 -6.80 10.24 -12.05
N VAL A 142 -7.44 10.20 -10.88
CA VAL A 142 -6.96 9.42 -9.73
C VAL A 142 -6.79 7.95 -10.10
N THR A 143 -7.78 7.37 -10.77
CA THR A 143 -7.76 5.97 -11.21
C THR A 143 -6.63 5.71 -12.19
N LYS A 144 -6.46 6.56 -13.20
CA LYS A 144 -5.37 6.45 -14.17
C LYS A 144 -4.01 6.56 -13.48
N ASN A 145 -3.82 7.58 -12.65
CA ASN A 145 -2.57 7.84 -11.93
C ASN A 145 -2.21 6.68 -10.98
N ALA A 146 -3.20 6.15 -10.25
CA ALA A 146 -3.05 4.99 -9.39
C ALA A 146 -2.55 3.76 -10.17
N ARG A 147 -3.15 3.46 -11.32
CA ARG A 147 -2.71 2.36 -12.18
C ARG A 147 -1.29 2.58 -12.69
N ASP A 148 -0.94 3.78 -13.10
CA ASP A 148 0.39 4.09 -13.64
C ASP A 148 1.50 3.97 -12.58
N PHE A 149 1.25 4.41 -11.33
CA PHE A 149 2.20 4.18 -10.24
C PHE A 149 2.28 2.71 -9.80
N ALA A 150 1.17 1.97 -9.83
CA ALA A 150 1.17 0.54 -9.52
C ALA A 150 2.01 -0.23 -10.55
N LYS A 151 1.71 -0.05 -11.85
CA LYS A 151 2.39 -0.71 -12.98
C LYS A 151 3.88 -0.42 -13.07
N THR A 152 4.39 0.62 -12.43
CA THR A 152 5.84 0.87 -12.36
C THR A 152 6.59 -0.28 -11.69
N THR A 153 5.96 -1.04 -10.79
CA THR A 153 6.64 -2.15 -10.08
C THR A 153 5.81 -3.42 -9.92
N HIS A 154 4.49 -3.32 -10.05
CA HIS A 154 3.57 -4.42 -9.82
C HIS A 154 2.49 -4.37 -10.90
N HIS A 155 2.69 -5.14 -11.97
CA HIS A 155 1.77 -5.14 -13.11
C HIS A 155 0.46 -5.88 -12.83
N ASP A 156 0.43 -6.78 -11.84
CA ASP A 156 -0.73 -7.61 -11.51
C ASP A 156 -2.04 -6.78 -11.38
N PRO A 157 -3.14 -7.20 -12.05
CA PRO A 157 -4.44 -6.53 -11.98
C PRO A 157 -4.96 -6.30 -10.56
N ARG A 158 -4.68 -7.22 -9.61
CA ARG A 158 -5.07 -7.09 -8.21
C ARG A 158 -4.31 -5.94 -7.52
N CYS A 159 -3.06 -5.73 -7.91
CA CYS A 159 -2.25 -4.60 -7.44
C CYS A 159 -2.78 -3.27 -7.95
N GLN A 160 -3.14 -3.21 -9.23
CA GLN A 160 -3.77 -2.04 -9.84
C GLN A 160 -5.12 -1.74 -9.17
N ALA A 161 -6.01 -2.74 -9.06
CA ALA A 161 -7.32 -2.61 -8.42
C ALA A 161 -7.19 -2.10 -6.97
N SER A 162 -6.29 -2.67 -6.18
CA SER A 162 -6.09 -2.26 -4.78
C SER A 162 -5.58 -0.83 -4.65
N THR A 163 -4.67 -0.43 -5.54
CA THR A 163 -4.13 0.93 -5.58
C THR A 163 -5.20 1.94 -5.99
N VAL A 164 -6.05 1.59 -6.96
CA VAL A 164 -7.23 2.39 -7.36
C VAL A 164 -8.21 2.50 -6.19
N ALA A 165 -8.57 1.39 -5.54
CA ALA A 165 -9.55 1.39 -4.45
C ALA A 165 -9.16 2.36 -3.33
N VAL A 166 -7.91 2.26 -2.84
CA VAL A 166 -7.41 3.15 -1.78
C VAL A 166 -7.37 4.61 -2.25
N SER A 167 -6.88 4.86 -3.46
CA SER A 167 -6.74 6.23 -3.98
C SER A 167 -8.10 6.89 -4.21
N VAL A 168 -9.06 6.16 -4.78
CA VAL A 168 -10.44 6.62 -4.99
C VAL A 168 -11.14 6.86 -3.66
N ALA A 169 -11.00 5.97 -2.67
CA ALA A 169 -11.59 6.19 -1.35
C ALA A 169 -11.11 7.51 -0.71
N ILE A 170 -9.80 7.78 -0.77
CA ILE A 170 -9.21 9.03 -0.30
C ILE A 170 -9.75 10.23 -1.09
N ALA A 171 -9.79 10.14 -2.42
CA ALA A 171 -10.29 11.22 -3.27
C ALA A 171 -11.76 11.53 -2.98
N THR A 172 -12.62 10.51 -2.88
CA THR A 172 -14.04 10.64 -2.54
C THR A 172 -14.27 11.27 -1.17
N MET A 173 -13.43 10.92 -0.17
CA MET A 173 -13.44 11.59 1.13
C MET A 173 -13.11 13.08 1.03
N LEU A 174 -12.10 13.45 0.23
CA LEU A 174 -11.69 14.85 0.02
C LEU A 174 -12.72 15.66 -0.79
N GLN A 175 -13.45 15.02 -1.69
CA GLN A 175 -14.57 15.63 -2.42
C GLN A 175 -15.77 15.91 -1.50
N GLY A 176 -15.88 15.25 -0.34
CA GLY A 176 -17.00 15.39 0.58
C GLY A 176 -18.34 14.87 0.04
N LYS A 177 -18.31 14.02 -1.00
CA LYS A 177 -19.50 13.51 -1.72
C LYS A 177 -20.43 12.68 -0.84
N HIS A 178 -19.85 11.85 0.04
CA HIS A 178 -20.57 10.87 0.86
C HIS A 178 -20.53 11.24 2.33
N MET A 179 -21.21 12.33 2.70
CA MET A 179 -21.38 12.77 4.08
C MET A 179 -22.85 12.77 4.47
N ASP A 180 -23.15 12.39 5.71
CA ASP A 180 -24.49 12.56 6.29
C ASP A 180 -24.73 14.03 6.69
N LYS A 181 -25.96 14.31 7.16
CA LYS A 181 -26.37 15.66 7.63
C LYS A 181 -25.55 16.20 8.81
N HIS A 182 -24.74 15.37 9.46
CA HIS A 182 -23.88 15.73 10.59
C HIS A 182 -22.41 15.86 10.17
N GLY A 183 -22.10 15.73 8.88
CA GLY A 183 -20.72 15.79 8.36
C GLY A 183 -19.92 14.52 8.61
N LYS A 184 -20.57 13.40 8.96
CA LYS A 184 -19.90 12.09 9.09
C LYS A 184 -19.89 11.37 7.75
N PHE A 185 -18.76 10.75 7.42
CA PHE A 185 -18.65 9.94 6.21
C PHE A 185 -19.62 8.76 6.20
N ILE A 186 -20.32 8.57 5.08
CA ILE A 186 -21.12 7.39 4.79
C ILE A 186 -20.18 6.36 4.15
N VAL A 187 -19.46 5.62 5.01
CA VAL A 187 -18.34 4.75 4.59
C VAL A 187 -18.76 3.69 3.55
N LYS A 188 -19.98 3.17 3.63
CA LYS A 188 -20.51 2.20 2.64
C LYS A 188 -20.52 2.75 1.21
N ASP A 189 -20.80 4.04 1.04
CA ASP A 189 -20.92 4.66 -0.28
C ASP A 189 -19.52 5.01 -0.82
N ILE A 190 -18.57 5.34 0.07
CA ILE A 190 -17.14 5.45 -0.26
C ILE A 190 -16.57 4.11 -0.73
N ILE A 191 -16.91 3.02 -0.04
CA ILE A 191 -16.53 1.66 -0.44
C ILE A 191 -17.11 1.30 -1.80
N GLN A 192 -18.36 1.69 -2.05
CA GLN A 192 -19.03 1.44 -3.33
C GLN A 192 -18.34 2.17 -4.49
N ASP A 193 -18.05 3.47 -4.35
CA ASP A 193 -17.27 4.22 -5.35
C ASP A 193 -15.89 3.57 -5.56
N ALA A 194 -15.19 3.20 -4.49
CA ALA A 194 -13.88 2.54 -4.59
C ALA A 194 -13.95 1.20 -5.34
N TYR A 195 -14.98 0.39 -5.08
CA TYR A 195 -15.21 -0.88 -5.78
C TYR A 195 -15.50 -0.65 -7.26
N GLU A 196 -16.38 0.29 -7.61
CA GLU A 196 -16.78 0.55 -9.00
C GLU A 196 -15.55 0.84 -9.87
N TYR A 197 -14.68 1.76 -9.44
CA TYR A 197 -13.45 2.10 -10.15
C TYR A 197 -12.39 1.01 -10.09
N ALA A 198 -12.19 0.35 -8.94
CA ALA A 198 -11.17 -0.69 -8.82
C ALA A 198 -11.52 -1.95 -9.62
N SER A 199 -12.81 -2.29 -9.70
CA SER A 199 -13.29 -3.48 -10.41
C SER A 199 -13.05 -3.42 -11.92
N THR A 200 -12.88 -2.22 -12.50
CA THR A 200 -12.55 -2.06 -13.92
C THR A 200 -11.13 -2.53 -14.26
N CYS A 201 -10.28 -2.74 -13.25
CA CYS A 201 -8.95 -3.31 -13.43
C CYS A 201 -8.99 -4.85 -13.55
N LEU A 202 -10.12 -5.49 -13.24
CA LEU A 202 -10.26 -6.94 -13.11
C LEU A 202 -11.13 -7.50 -14.23
N GLU A 203 -10.79 -8.70 -14.71
CA GLU A 203 -11.43 -9.31 -15.87
C GLU A 203 -12.61 -10.20 -15.45
N THR A 204 -12.41 -11.03 -14.42
CA THR A 204 -13.36 -12.08 -14.04
C THR A 204 -14.28 -11.69 -12.89
N ASP A 205 -15.47 -12.29 -12.86
CA ASP A 205 -16.41 -12.10 -11.75
C ASP A 205 -15.86 -12.65 -10.43
N THR A 206 -15.03 -13.68 -10.47
CA THR A 206 -14.37 -14.23 -9.28
C THR A 206 -13.42 -13.21 -8.66
N GLU A 207 -12.57 -12.56 -9.47
CA GLU A 207 -11.66 -11.52 -8.98
C GLU A 207 -12.41 -10.32 -8.40
N LYS A 208 -13.53 -9.94 -9.02
CA LYS A 208 -14.39 -8.85 -8.54
C LYS A 208 -15.08 -9.20 -7.23
N LYS A 209 -15.56 -10.44 -7.08
CA LYS A 209 -16.12 -10.95 -5.81
C LYS A 209 -15.06 -10.97 -4.71
N ASP A 210 -13.84 -11.39 -5.03
CA ASP A 210 -12.72 -11.36 -4.08
C ASP A 210 -12.42 -9.92 -3.66
N LEU A 211 -12.30 -8.98 -4.61
CA LEU A 211 -12.11 -7.56 -4.30
C LEU A 211 -13.20 -7.05 -3.33
N MET A 212 -14.47 -7.31 -3.65
CA MET A 212 -15.60 -6.88 -2.81
C MET A 212 -15.53 -7.46 -1.40
N PHE A 213 -15.18 -8.75 -1.26
CA PHE A 213 -15.01 -9.39 0.05
C PHE A 213 -14.01 -8.64 0.93
N TYR A 214 -12.83 -8.29 0.39
CA TYR A 214 -11.81 -7.58 1.16
C TYR A 214 -12.18 -6.12 1.46
N LEU A 215 -12.88 -5.44 0.54
CA LEU A 215 -13.35 -4.06 0.76
C LEU A 215 -14.44 -3.96 1.84
N THR A 216 -15.25 -5.01 1.99
CA THR A 216 -16.41 -5.01 2.89
C THR A 216 -16.20 -5.81 4.18
N CYS A 217 -15.09 -6.54 4.32
CA CYS A 217 -14.77 -7.40 5.47
C CYS A 217 -14.99 -6.71 6.83
N ASP A 218 -15.88 -7.27 7.66
CA ASP A 218 -16.27 -6.72 8.97
C ASP A 218 -15.39 -7.19 10.13
N ASP A 219 -14.96 -8.45 10.09
CA ASP A 219 -14.09 -9.02 11.12
C ASP A 219 -12.65 -9.13 10.60
N ILE A 220 -11.72 -8.38 11.21
CA ILE A 220 -10.32 -8.33 10.75
C ILE A 220 -9.63 -9.69 10.82
N GLU A 221 -10.09 -10.57 11.72
CA GLU A 221 -9.67 -11.96 11.83
C GLU A 221 -9.89 -12.75 10.51
N ASP A 222 -10.92 -12.41 9.72
CA ASP A 222 -11.17 -13.03 8.40
C ASP A 222 -10.12 -12.65 7.35
N LEU A 223 -9.40 -11.54 7.55
CA LEU A 223 -8.31 -11.13 6.66
C LEU A 223 -7.05 -11.99 6.84
N LYS A 224 -6.93 -12.72 7.96
CA LYS A 224 -5.82 -13.64 8.25
C LYS A 224 -4.45 -12.99 8.02
N LEU A 225 -4.21 -11.85 8.66
CA LEU A 225 -3.05 -10.98 8.36
C LEU A 225 -1.69 -11.67 8.58
N ASP A 226 -1.64 -12.66 9.46
CA ASP A 226 -0.44 -13.45 9.78
C ASP A 226 -0.34 -14.79 9.01
N GLU A 227 -1.23 -15.05 8.03
CA GLU A 227 -1.24 -16.31 7.28
C GLU A 227 0.13 -16.57 6.64
N ALA A 228 0.71 -17.72 6.98
CA ALA A 228 2.01 -18.12 6.48
C ALA A 228 2.07 -18.05 4.94
N LYS A 229 3.17 -17.49 4.41
CA LYS A 229 3.42 -17.29 2.97
C LYS A 229 2.49 -16.30 2.25
N LYS A 230 1.52 -15.69 2.92
CA LYS A 230 0.60 -14.69 2.34
C LYS A 230 0.52 -13.37 3.11
N ILE A 231 1.49 -13.11 3.98
CA ILE A 231 1.54 -11.87 4.78
C ILE A 231 1.62 -10.61 3.92
N GLY A 232 2.24 -10.69 2.73
CA GLY A 232 2.35 -9.59 1.78
C GLY A 232 1.23 -9.54 0.75
N TYR A 233 0.18 -10.37 0.87
CA TYR A 233 -0.88 -10.42 -0.14
C TYR A 233 -1.66 -9.10 -0.17
N ILE A 234 -1.77 -8.51 -1.36
CA ILE A 234 -2.20 -7.11 -1.50
C ILE A 234 -3.62 -6.84 -0.99
N TYR A 235 -4.56 -7.76 -1.19
CA TYR A 235 -5.92 -7.57 -0.70
C TYR A 235 -6.02 -7.60 0.82
N LYS A 236 -5.09 -8.24 1.53
CA LYS A 236 -5.04 -8.14 3.00
C LYS A 236 -4.66 -6.75 3.44
N SER A 237 -3.62 -6.17 2.84
CA SER A 237 -3.19 -4.80 3.15
C SER A 237 -4.28 -3.79 2.79
N MET A 238 -4.87 -3.90 1.59
CA MET A 238 -5.99 -3.05 1.17
C MET A 238 -7.20 -3.21 2.08
N GLY A 239 -7.67 -4.45 2.28
CA GLY A 239 -8.83 -4.76 3.11
C GLY A 239 -8.65 -4.34 4.56
N THR A 240 -7.43 -4.38 5.10
CA THR A 240 -7.12 -3.85 6.44
C THR A 240 -7.37 -2.34 6.51
N GLY A 241 -6.98 -1.59 5.46
CA GLY A 241 -7.26 -0.15 5.37
C GLY A 241 -8.76 0.16 5.30
N PHE A 242 -9.53 -0.61 4.54
CA PHE A 242 -10.98 -0.44 4.46
C PHE A 242 -11.71 -0.89 5.73
N TRP A 243 -11.26 -1.97 6.36
CA TRP A 243 -11.73 -2.35 7.69
C TRP A 243 -11.47 -1.23 8.71
N ALA A 244 -10.28 -0.62 8.68
CA ALA A 244 -9.91 0.49 9.54
C ALA A 244 -10.79 1.74 9.31
N LEU A 245 -11.12 2.03 8.06
CA LEU A 245 -11.99 3.16 7.69
C LEU A 245 -13.40 3.07 8.29
N LYS A 246 -13.88 1.84 8.59
CA LYS A 246 -15.17 1.61 9.24
C LYS A 246 -15.15 1.84 10.76
N GLN A 247 -13.97 2.00 11.36
CA GLN A 247 -13.83 2.17 12.80
C GLN A 247 -13.92 3.65 13.22
N ASP A 248 -14.18 3.89 14.50
CA ASP A 248 -14.37 5.24 15.08
C ASP A 248 -13.20 5.72 15.95
N ASP A 249 -12.27 4.83 16.32
CA ASP A 249 -11.15 5.11 17.21
C ASP A 249 -9.82 4.68 16.56
N PHE A 250 -9.04 5.67 16.12
CA PHE A 250 -7.75 5.45 15.45
C PHE A 250 -6.79 4.59 16.29
N ARG A 251 -6.68 4.85 17.60
CA ARG A 251 -5.70 4.18 18.46
C ARG A 251 -6.07 2.72 18.70
N LYS A 252 -7.36 2.43 18.95
CA LYS A 252 -7.84 1.05 19.08
C LYS A 252 -7.70 0.29 17.78
N THR A 253 -8.01 0.94 16.65
CA THR A 253 -7.92 0.36 15.31
C THR A 253 -6.50 -0.07 14.97
N ILE A 254 -5.53 0.83 15.06
CA ILE A 254 -4.12 0.50 14.81
C ILE A 254 -3.59 -0.53 15.81
N THR A 255 -4.02 -0.46 17.08
CA THR A 255 -3.67 -1.49 18.08
C THR A 255 -4.21 -2.87 17.70
N LYS A 256 -5.46 -2.96 17.21
CA LYS A 256 -6.04 -4.24 16.78
C LYS A 256 -5.27 -4.80 15.59
N ILE A 257 -5.00 -3.98 14.57
CA ILE A 257 -4.28 -4.37 13.34
C ILE A 257 -2.90 -4.92 13.64
N VAL A 258 -2.08 -4.19 14.40
CA VAL A 258 -0.69 -4.58 14.71
C VAL A 258 -0.61 -5.85 15.56
N MET A 259 -1.69 -6.18 16.26
CA MET A 259 -1.75 -7.32 17.17
C MET A 259 -2.60 -8.49 16.63
N GLN A 260 -2.99 -8.44 15.35
CA GLN A 260 -3.45 -9.63 14.61
C GLN A 260 -2.24 -10.50 14.28
#